data_AF-A0A1Q6Y2J2-F1
#
_entry.id   AF-A0A1Q6Y2J2-F1
#
_cell.length_a   1.000
_cell.length_b   1.000
_cell.length_c   1.000
_cell.angle_alpha   90.00
_cell.angle_beta   90.00
_cell.angle_gamma   90.00
#
_symmetry.space_group_name_H-M   'P 1'
#
loop_
_entity.id
_entity.type
_entity.pdbx_description
1 polymer ?
#
loop_
_entity_poly.entity_id
_entity_poly.type
_entity_poly.pdbx_seq_one_letter_code
_entity_poly.pdbx_strand_id
1 'polypeptide(L)'
;MLNSAAQYLLLGTALCLAPLNTLRAQFCWECYQPRTLRQLVDSAPEPLDSGFVFRGNDHPSRVLVTYTGKKRAVGAWRSAFIRDYYEKVLRQPLPTEFKDELLFREDSVEYWLPVQSQVLPYFANEMTPGDRVWLFIVWPGGTARSKRPDWVFLVNEFQKP
;
A
#
# COMPACT_ATOMS: atom_id res chain seq x y z
N MET A 1 12.84 32.98 72.89
CA MET A 1 11.63 33.82 72.86
C MET A 1 11.17 33.95 71.41
N LEU A 2 10.01 33.34 71.12
CA LEU A 2 8.96 33.65 70.14
C LEU A 2 9.26 34.08 68.68
N ASN A 3 8.52 33.38 67.79
CA ASN A 3 7.88 33.82 66.52
C ASN A 3 8.71 33.84 65.23
N SER A 4 8.43 32.95 64.26
CA SER A 4 7.41 33.10 63.16
C SER A 4 8.22 33.17 61.84
N ALA A 5 7.89 32.63 60.68
CA ALA A 5 6.68 32.05 60.12
C ALA A 5 7.10 30.98 59.07
N ALA A 6 6.22 30.00 58.87
CA ALA A 6 6.30 29.03 57.79
C ALA A 6 6.04 29.69 56.43
N GLN A 7 6.82 29.33 55.40
CA GLN A 7 6.43 29.47 54.00
C GLN A 7 6.84 28.21 53.25
N TYR A 8 5.90 27.27 53.14
CA TYR A 8 5.99 26.15 52.21
C TYR A 8 5.75 26.69 50.80
N LEU A 9 6.79 26.77 49.98
CA LEU A 9 6.63 26.91 48.53
C LEU A 9 6.50 25.50 47.93
N LEU A 10 5.26 25.06 47.73
CA LEU A 10 4.95 23.92 46.88
C LEU A 10 5.22 24.32 45.42
N LEU A 11 6.38 23.92 44.89
CA LEU A 11 6.64 23.88 43.45
C LEU A 11 5.80 22.75 42.84
N GLY A 12 4.56 23.07 42.47
CA GLY A 12 3.73 22.22 41.64
C GLY A 12 4.26 22.21 40.20
N THR A 13 5.09 21.23 39.87
CA THR A 13 5.40 20.88 38.47
C THR A 13 4.14 20.29 37.84
N ALA A 14 3.35 21.15 37.19
CA ALA A 14 2.34 20.71 36.24
C ALA A 14 3.09 20.12 35.02
N LEU A 15 3.32 18.81 35.06
CA LEU A 15 3.74 18.04 33.91
C LEU A 15 2.59 18.12 32.89
N CYS A 16 2.70 19.05 31.94
CA CYS A 16 1.83 19.07 30.78
C CYS A 16 2.09 17.79 29.99
N LEU A 17 1.32 16.74 30.28
CA LEU A 17 1.11 15.60 29.40
C LEU A 17 0.37 16.13 28.17
N ALA A 18 1.11 16.77 27.26
CA ALA A 18 0.60 16.95 25.92
C ALA A 18 0.39 15.54 25.36
N PRO A 19 -0.83 15.16 24.93
CA PRO A 19 -0.97 13.94 24.17
C PRO A 19 -0.05 14.07 22.97
N LEU A 20 0.93 13.19 22.88
CA LEU A 20 1.66 12.95 21.65
C LEU A 20 0.59 12.49 20.65
N ASN A 21 -0.01 13.45 19.93
CA ASN A 21 -0.70 13.17 18.69
C ASN A 21 0.38 12.73 17.72
N THR A 22 0.82 11.48 17.86
CA THR A 22 1.35 10.71 16.75
C THR A 22 0.25 10.72 15.71
N LEU A 23 0.29 11.69 14.81
CA LEU A 23 -0.33 11.61 13.50
C LEU A 23 0.38 10.46 12.77
N ARG A 24 0.12 9.22 13.19
CA ARG A 24 0.22 8.08 12.29
C ARG A 24 -0.71 8.43 11.15
N ALA A 25 -0.21 8.47 9.92
CA ALA A 25 -1.07 8.45 8.76
C ALA A 25 -1.98 7.23 8.90
N GLN A 26 -3.21 7.45 9.35
CA GLN A 26 -4.17 6.39 9.57
C GLN A 26 -4.53 5.85 8.18
N PHE A 27 -4.41 4.54 8.00
CA PHE A 27 -4.77 3.91 6.73
C PHE A 27 -6.24 4.23 6.42
N CYS A 28 -6.47 4.90 5.29
CA CYS A 28 -7.82 5.32 4.89
C CYS A 28 -8.54 4.15 4.22
N TRP A 29 -9.14 3.26 5.00
CA TRP A 29 -9.91 2.12 4.48
C TRP A 29 -11.03 2.56 3.53
N GLU A 30 -11.75 3.63 3.90
CA GLU A 30 -12.87 4.19 3.12
C GLU A 30 -12.45 4.79 1.76
N CYS A 31 -11.16 5.09 1.58
CA CYS A 31 -10.65 5.58 0.31
C CYS A 31 -10.65 4.47 -0.76
N TYR A 32 -10.65 3.18 -0.37
CA TYR A 32 -10.56 2.06 -1.30
C TYR A 32 -11.93 1.60 -1.77
N GLN A 33 -12.25 1.92 -3.02
CA GLN A 33 -13.54 1.59 -3.61
C GLN A 33 -13.60 0.11 -4.03
N PRO A 34 -14.73 -0.59 -3.79
CA PRO A 34 -14.88 -1.98 -4.24
C PRO A 34 -14.78 -2.09 -5.77
N ARG A 35 -13.85 -2.91 -6.27
CA ARG A 35 -13.66 -3.19 -7.71
C ARG A 35 -13.18 -4.63 -7.90
N THR A 36 -13.14 -5.07 -9.16
CA THR A 36 -12.39 -6.26 -9.59
C THR A 36 -11.11 -5.85 -10.31
N LEU A 37 -10.09 -6.71 -10.30
CA LEU A 37 -8.88 -6.51 -11.11
C LEU A 37 -9.24 -6.49 -12.60
N ARG A 38 -10.18 -7.34 -13.03
CA ARG A 38 -10.71 -7.32 -14.39
C ARG A 38 -11.29 -5.96 -14.77
N GLN A 39 -12.17 -5.37 -13.95
CA GLN A 39 -12.72 -4.04 -14.22
C GLN A 39 -11.63 -2.97 -14.36
N LEU A 40 -10.58 -3.03 -13.53
CA LEU A 40 -9.46 -2.11 -13.65
C LEU A 40 -8.74 -2.29 -14.99
N VAL A 41 -8.41 -3.53 -15.35
CA VAL A 41 -7.76 -3.85 -16.63
C VAL A 41 -8.62 -3.44 -17.83
N ASP A 42 -9.93 -3.73 -17.81
CA ASP A 42 -10.87 -3.41 -18.89
C ASP A 42 -11.10 -1.90 -19.02
N SER A 43 -11.00 -1.15 -17.92
CA SER A 43 -11.11 0.32 -17.91
C SER A 43 -9.82 1.04 -18.36
N ALA A 44 -8.77 0.29 -18.68
CA ALA A 44 -7.52 0.90 -19.05
C ALA A 44 -7.60 1.56 -20.43
N PRO A 45 -7.08 2.80 -20.62
CA PRO A 45 -6.98 3.37 -21.94
C PRO A 45 -5.96 2.54 -22.73
N GLU A 46 -6.17 2.52 -24.03
CA GLU A 46 -5.19 1.99 -24.97
C GLU A 46 -3.86 2.71 -24.74
N PRO A 47 -2.73 1.99 -24.65
CA PRO A 47 -1.46 2.64 -24.43
C PRO A 47 -1.12 3.51 -25.64
N LEU A 48 -0.93 4.80 -25.38
CA LEU A 48 -0.33 5.73 -26.33
C LEU A 48 1.18 5.47 -26.28
N ASP A 49 1.72 4.83 -27.32
CA ASP A 49 3.14 4.56 -27.56
C ASP A 49 3.86 3.58 -26.63
N SER A 50 5.05 3.15 -27.04
CA SER A 50 5.93 2.29 -26.26
C SER A 50 6.54 3.03 -25.07
N GLY A 51 6.27 2.59 -23.83
CA GLY A 51 6.86 3.23 -22.65
C GLY A 51 6.20 2.86 -21.33
N PHE A 52 6.45 3.70 -20.32
CA PHE A 52 5.71 3.70 -19.06
C PHE A 52 4.48 4.60 -19.18
N VAL A 53 3.33 4.05 -18.82
CA VAL A 53 2.08 4.79 -18.67
C VAL A 53 1.89 4.98 -17.17
N PHE A 54 1.93 6.22 -16.71
CA PHE A 54 1.66 6.55 -15.32
C PHE A 54 0.21 7.00 -15.15
N ARG A 55 -0.40 6.62 -14.04
CA ARG A 55 -1.65 7.17 -13.55
C ARG A 55 -1.41 7.88 -12.24
N GLY A 56 -2.26 8.84 -11.89
CA GLY A 56 -2.30 9.41 -10.55
C GLY A 56 -2.75 8.38 -9.50
N ASN A 57 -2.87 8.83 -8.26
CA ASN A 57 -3.33 7.99 -7.15
C ASN A 57 -4.87 7.86 -7.10
N ASP A 58 -5.54 7.91 -8.25
CA ASP A 58 -6.98 8.16 -8.33
C ASP A 58 -7.82 6.87 -8.26
N HIS A 59 -7.14 5.72 -8.16
CA HIS A 59 -7.78 4.40 -8.17
C HIS A 59 -7.43 3.49 -6.99
N PRO A 60 -7.46 3.98 -5.72
CA PRO A 60 -7.46 3.09 -4.57
C PRO A 60 -8.67 2.16 -4.66
N SER A 61 -8.40 0.85 -4.64
CA SER A 61 -9.39 -0.19 -4.91
C SER A 61 -9.31 -1.34 -3.91
N ARG A 62 -10.46 -1.78 -3.40
CA ARG A 62 -10.59 -2.98 -2.59
C ARG A 62 -11.05 -4.12 -3.50
N VAL A 63 -10.21 -5.13 -3.70
CA VAL A 63 -10.45 -6.24 -4.62
C VAL A 63 -10.46 -7.58 -3.89
N LEU A 64 -11.35 -8.51 -4.26
CA LEU A 64 -11.42 -9.84 -3.66
C LEU A 64 -10.74 -10.85 -4.56
N VAL A 65 -9.71 -11.52 -4.04
CA VAL A 65 -8.92 -12.49 -4.80
C VAL A 65 -8.64 -13.73 -3.97
N THR A 66 -8.12 -14.77 -4.62
CA THR A 66 -7.57 -15.97 -3.97
C THR A 66 -6.06 -15.89 -3.94
N TYR A 67 -5.46 -16.04 -2.76
CA TYR A 67 -4.01 -16.16 -2.62
C TYR A 67 -3.54 -17.55 -3.05
N THR A 68 -2.50 -17.63 -3.88
CA THR A 68 -2.04 -18.92 -4.43
C THR A 68 -0.84 -19.53 -3.70
N GLY A 69 -0.21 -18.80 -2.78
CA GLY A 69 1.03 -19.22 -2.13
C GLY A 69 2.30 -18.96 -2.93
N LYS A 70 2.21 -18.61 -4.23
CA LYS A 70 3.41 -18.36 -5.03
C LYS A 70 3.96 -16.96 -4.81
N LYS A 71 5.29 -16.89 -4.78
CA LYS A 71 6.08 -15.68 -4.54
C LYS A 71 7.21 -15.60 -5.57
N ARG A 72 7.55 -14.39 -6.02
CA ARG A 72 8.76 -14.13 -6.82
C ARG A 72 9.30 -12.73 -6.53
N ALA A 73 10.57 -12.48 -6.87
CA ALA A 73 11.14 -11.14 -6.80
C ALA A 73 10.49 -10.21 -7.84
N VAL A 74 10.32 -8.93 -7.49
CA VAL A 74 9.89 -7.90 -8.46
C VAL A 74 10.98 -7.73 -9.52
N GLY A 75 10.59 -7.79 -10.80
CA GLY A 75 11.51 -7.62 -11.91
C GLY A 75 12.04 -6.20 -12.04
N ALA A 76 13.27 -6.05 -12.57
CA ALA A 76 14.00 -4.78 -12.63
C ALA A 76 13.20 -3.62 -13.25
N TRP A 77 12.46 -3.86 -14.34
CA TRP A 77 11.66 -2.82 -14.98
C TRP A 77 10.50 -2.35 -14.10
N ARG A 78 9.86 -3.26 -13.35
CA ARG A 78 8.72 -2.95 -12.47
C ARG A 78 9.21 -2.24 -11.22
N SER A 79 10.35 -2.64 -10.66
CA SER A 79 11.02 -1.89 -9.58
C SER A 79 11.36 -0.45 -10.02
N ALA A 80 11.90 -0.27 -11.23
CA ALA A 80 12.20 1.05 -11.78
C ALA A 80 10.92 1.88 -12.01
N PHE A 81 9.86 1.26 -12.54
CA PHE A 81 8.55 1.89 -12.72
C PHE A 81 7.96 2.37 -11.39
N ILE A 82 7.98 1.53 -10.35
CA ILE A 82 7.45 1.86 -9.02
C ILE A 82 8.22 3.06 -8.45
N ARG A 83 9.56 3.03 -8.49
CA ARG A 83 10.37 4.16 -8.04
C ARG A 83 10.03 5.44 -8.78
N ASP A 84 9.99 5.40 -10.11
CA ASP A 84 9.68 6.55 -10.95
C ASP A 84 8.27 7.11 -10.68
N TYR A 85 7.28 6.24 -10.42
CA TYR A 85 5.94 6.67 -10.02
C TYR A 85 5.97 7.51 -8.74
N TYR A 86 6.63 7.03 -7.68
CA TYR A 86 6.70 7.79 -6.43
C TYR A 86 7.51 9.09 -6.57
N GLU A 87 8.70 9.02 -7.16
CA GLU A 87 9.62 10.16 -7.22
C GLU A 87 9.21 11.22 -8.24
N LYS A 88 8.73 10.82 -9.43
CA LYS A 88 8.48 11.74 -10.53
C LYS A 88 7.01 12.15 -10.64
N VAL A 89 6.08 11.22 -10.41
CA VAL A 89 4.63 11.46 -10.56
C VAL A 89 4.06 12.02 -9.27
N LEU A 90 4.28 11.31 -8.15
CA LEU A 90 3.77 11.74 -6.84
C LEU A 90 4.66 12.77 -6.15
N ARG A 91 5.90 12.94 -6.61
CA ARG A 91 6.91 13.84 -6.03
C ARG A 91 7.11 13.62 -4.52
N GLN A 92 7.11 12.34 -4.14
CA GLN A 92 7.25 11.91 -2.76
C GLN A 92 8.27 10.76 -2.65
N PRO A 93 8.96 10.62 -1.52
CA PRO A 93 9.82 9.46 -1.32
C PRO A 93 8.96 8.18 -1.32
N LEU A 94 9.54 7.09 -1.83
CA LEU A 94 8.94 5.78 -1.75
C LEU A 94 8.77 5.40 -0.26
N PRO A 95 7.54 5.24 0.26
CA PRO A 95 7.31 5.07 1.70
C PRO A 95 7.79 3.71 2.20
N THR A 96 7.85 2.71 1.32
CA THR A 96 8.31 1.35 1.63
C THR A 96 8.74 0.65 0.36
N GLU A 97 9.56 -0.38 0.51
CA GLU A 97 10.03 -1.17 -0.63
C GLU A 97 8.96 -2.13 -1.14
N PHE A 98 9.05 -2.45 -2.43
CA PHE A 98 8.29 -3.51 -3.09
C PHE A 98 9.31 -4.49 -3.68
N LYS A 99 9.75 -5.45 -2.86
CA LYS A 99 10.79 -6.43 -3.24
C LYS A 99 10.22 -7.69 -3.85
N ASP A 100 9.03 -8.08 -3.42
CA ASP A 100 8.40 -9.34 -3.82
C ASP A 100 7.00 -9.12 -4.40
N GLU A 101 6.67 -9.97 -5.37
CA GLU A 101 5.33 -10.14 -5.89
C GLU A 101 4.73 -11.43 -5.33
N LEU A 102 3.49 -11.34 -4.90
CA LEU A 102 2.67 -12.51 -4.60
C LEU A 102 1.72 -12.78 -5.76
N LEU A 103 1.43 -14.04 -6.01
CA LEU A 103 0.48 -14.45 -7.04
C LEU A 103 -0.92 -14.61 -6.45
N PHE A 104 -1.85 -13.88 -7.05
CA PHE A 104 -3.26 -13.92 -6.72
C PHE A 104 -4.08 -14.36 -7.92
N ARG A 105 -5.27 -14.90 -7.67
CA ARG A 105 -6.22 -15.31 -8.70
C ARG A 105 -7.56 -14.63 -8.50
N GLU A 106 -8.07 -14.01 -9.56
CA GLU A 106 -9.46 -13.56 -9.68
C GLU A 106 -10.12 -14.44 -10.75
N ASP A 107 -11.10 -15.25 -10.34
CA ASP A 107 -11.68 -16.31 -11.15
C ASP A 107 -10.63 -17.29 -11.73
N SER A 108 -10.42 -17.24 -13.05
CA SER A 108 -9.44 -18.04 -13.79
C SER A 108 -8.20 -17.25 -14.21
N VAL A 109 -8.09 -15.98 -13.81
CA VAL A 109 -7.00 -15.09 -14.22
C VAL A 109 -6.03 -14.90 -13.06
N GLU A 110 -4.74 -15.09 -13.33
CA GLU A 110 -3.67 -14.92 -12.35
C GLU A 110 -2.98 -13.57 -12.50
N TYR A 111 -2.66 -12.95 -11.37
CA TYR A 111 -2.02 -11.64 -11.28
C TYR A 111 -0.83 -11.69 -10.33
N TRP A 112 0.33 -11.30 -10.82
CA TRP A 112 1.51 -11.06 -9.98
C TRP A 112 1.48 -9.62 -9.49
N LEU A 113 1.29 -9.44 -8.18
CA LEU A 113 1.12 -8.13 -7.59
C LEU A 113 2.27 -7.82 -6.63
N PRO A 114 3.02 -6.72 -6.84
CA PRO A 114 3.98 -6.24 -5.85
C PRO A 114 3.30 -5.94 -4.52
N VAL A 115 3.84 -6.47 -3.44
CA VAL A 115 3.33 -6.27 -2.07
C VAL A 115 4.33 -5.43 -1.30
N GLN A 116 3.83 -4.48 -0.51
CA GLN A 116 4.67 -3.72 0.41
C GLN A 116 5.46 -4.66 1.32
N SER A 117 6.77 -4.44 1.43
CA SER A 117 7.66 -5.31 2.21
C SER A 117 7.22 -5.48 3.67
N GLN A 118 6.57 -4.46 4.25
CA GLN A 118 6.06 -4.48 5.62
C GLN A 118 4.83 -5.39 5.79
N VAL A 119 4.09 -5.65 4.72
CA VAL A 119 2.85 -6.45 4.72
C VAL A 119 3.16 -7.94 4.49
N LEU A 120 4.27 -8.25 3.80
CA LEU A 120 4.69 -9.63 3.48
C LEU A 120 4.76 -10.59 4.68
N PRO A 121 5.32 -10.22 5.85
CA PRO A 121 5.38 -11.12 6.99
C PRO A 121 3.99 -11.51 7.52
N TYR A 122 3.06 -10.55 7.55
CA TYR A 122 1.68 -10.79 7.96
C TYR A 122 0.96 -11.70 6.97
N PHE A 123 1.15 -11.47 5.66
CA PHE A 123 0.64 -12.38 4.63
C PHE A 123 1.11 -13.82 4.85
N ALA A 124 2.41 -14.02 5.10
CA ALA A 124 3.00 -15.34 5.28
C ALA A 124 2.47 -16.06 6.53
N ASN A 125 2.16 -15.31 7.59
CA ASN A 125 1.68 -15.86 8.86
C ASN A 125 0.18 -16.10 8.87
N GLU A 126 -0.60 -15.25 8.21
CA GLU A 126 -2.05 -15.24 8.34
C GLU A 126 -2.75 -15.95 7.19
N MET A 127 -2.14 -16.05 6.01
CA MET A 127 -2.81 -16.56 4.81
C MET A 127 -2.31 -17.95 4.41
N THR A 128 -3.24 -18.83 4.07
CA THR A 128 -2.97 -20.15 3.49
C THR A 128 -3.25 -20.12 1.98
N PRO A 129 -2.49 -20.84 1.14
CA PRO A 129 -2.83 -20.99 -0.27
C PRO A 129 -4.25 -21.51 -0.45
N GLY A 130 -5.05 -20.82 -1.27
CA GLY A 130 -6.47 -21.10 -1.49
C GLY A 130 -7.41 -20.14 -0.73
N ASP A 131 -6.91 -19.42 0.28
CA ASP A 131 -7.72 -18.45 1.02
C ASP A 131 -8.17 -17.30 0.12
N ARG A 132 -9.40 -16.83 0.36
CA ARG A 132 -9.89 -15.57 -0.19
C ARG A 132 -9.39 -14.41 0.66
N VAL A 133 -9.07 -13.29 0.02
CA VAL A 133 -8.52 -12.11 0.69
C VAL A 133 -8.97 -10.83 -0.01
N TRP A 134 -9.32 -9.83 0.79
CA TRP A 134 -9.48 -8.46 0.30
C TRP A 134 -8.10 -7.80 0.22
N LEU A 135 -7.71 -7.36 -0.97
CA LEU A 135 -6.52 -6.56 -1.17
C LEU A 135 -6.88 -5.09 -1.32
N PHE A 136 -6.09 -4.23 -0.69
CA PHE A 136 -6.18 -2.79 -0.80
C PHE A 136 -5.06 -2.34 -1.73
N ILE A 137 -5.43 -2.08 -2.99
CA ILE A 137 -4.47 -1.81 -4.06
C ILE A 137 -4.53 -0.38 -4.56
N VAL A 138 -3.41 0.12 -5.07
CA VAL A 138 -3.35 1.32 -5.91
C VAL A 138 -2.84 0.96 -7.29
N TRP A 139 -3.31 1.68 -8.32
CA TRP A 139 -2.94 1.47 -9.70
C TRP A 139 -2.05 2.61 -10.22
N PRO A 140 -0.72 2.53 -10.05
CA PRO A 140 0.22 3.52 -10.57
C PRO A 140 0.29 3.59 -12.10
N GLY A 141 -0.24 2.60 -12.82
CA GLY A 141 -0.13 2.48 -14.27
C GLY A 141 0.59 1.21 -14.70
N GLY A 142 1.42 1.26 -15.73
CA GLY A 142 2.07 0.07 -16.28
C GLY A 142 2.94 0.35 -17.49
N THR A 143 3.17 -0.67 -18.31
CA THR A 143 3.93 -0.53 -19.56
C THR A 143 3.18 -1.01 -20.79
N ALA A 144 3.36 -0.27 -21.88
CA ALA A 144 2.87 -0.57 -23.22
C ALA A 144 3.79 -1.50 -24.04
N ARG A 145 4.81 -2.11 -23.42
CA ARG A 145 5.91 -2.82 -24.10
C ARG A 145 5.51 -4.06 -24.92
N SER A 146 4.25 -4.49 -24.90
CA SER A 146 3.80 -5.68 -25.61
C SER A 146 2.40 -5.51 -26.21
N LYS A 147 1.95 -6.47 -27.03
CA LYS A 147 0.58 -6.52 -27.58
C LYS A 147 -0.50 -6.47 -26.49
N ARG A 148 -0.15 -6.74 -25.23
CA ARG A 148 -0.99 -6.50 -24.07
C ARG A 148 -0.24 -5.62 -23.07
N PRO A 149 -0.88 -4.56 -22.55
CA PRO A 149 -0.26 -3.74 -21.52
C PRO A 149 0.04 -4.58 -20.27
N ASP A 150 1.21 -4.37 -19.66
CA ASP A 150 1.54 -4.98 -18.38
C ASP A 150 1.28 -3.95 -17.27
N TRP A 151 0.10 -4.07 -16.64
CA TRP A 151 -0.36 -3.19 -15.57
C TRP A 151 0.25 -3.57 -14.21
N VAL A 152 0.61 -2.56 -13.44
CA VAL A 152 1.18 -2.69 -12.10
C VAL A 152 0.13 -2.28 -11.08
N PHE A 153 -0.29 -3.21 -10.23
CA PHE A 153 -1.15 -2.93 -9.07
C PHE A 153 -0.37 -3.19 -7.79
N LEU A 154 -0.22 -2.16 -6.95
CA LEU A 154 0.55 -2.24 -5.71
C LEU A 154 -0.37 -2.59 -4.55
N VAL A 155 -0.05 -3.66 -3.83
CA VAL A 155 -0.80 -4.07 -2.63
C VAL A 155 -0.24 -3.31 -1.44
N ASN A 156 -1.08 -2.43 -0.89
CA ASN A 156 -0.74 -1.62 0.27
C ASN A 156 -1.16 -2.27 1.59
N GLU A 157 -2.24 -3.06 1.58
CA GLU A 157 -2.74 -3.76 2.76
C GLU A 157 -3.64 -4.94 2.34
N PHE A 158 -3.96 -5.83 3.27
CA PHE A 158 -4.94 -6.89 3.08
C PHE A 158 -5.87 -7.07 4.28
N GLN A 159 -6.98 -7.75 4.06
CA GLN A 159 -7.92 -8.14 5.11
C GLN A 159 -8.55 -9.49 4.76
N LYS A 160 -8.71 -10.35 5.76
CA LYS A 160 -9.54 -11.56 5.60
C LYS A 160 -11.01 -11.18 5.41
N PRO A 161 -11.77 -11.92 4.56
CA PRO A 161 -13.20 -11.68 4.34
C PRO A 161 -14.05 -11.80 5.60
#